data_AF-A0A5C1I369-F1
#
_entry.id   AF-A0A5C1I369-F1
#
_cell.length_a   1.000
_cell.length_b   1.000
_cell.length_c   1.000
_cell.angle_alpha   90.00
_cell.angle_beta   90.00
_cell.angle_gamma   90.00
#
_symmetry.space_group_name_H-M   'P 1'
#
loop_
_entity.id
_entity.type
_entity.pdbx_description
1 polymer ?
#
loop_
_entity_poly.entity_id
_entity_poly.type
_entity_poly.pdbx_seq_one_letter_code
_entity_poly.pdbx_strand_id
1 'polypeptide(L)'
;MSIRYDYIDTILTANGLRNPKLDVLVPDHHRYSMMVYQHKGSLQAITTPQSKFIGNTDRDLAASKHSELFKLAIETEIQLLLTPEYSCPLTAIEALLQSDNFPSEGKLWVICCESIKPDELRIFKTNYTIDNTVVLAENNALVNTQDKILDPICYLFRTNSTLEGESKKVVLFQFKTFPMGATGVEAENLLFGTERFVFRNDEDSIYLATILCSESLEIDLSRDLRQFVDKPYLLLHPQMNGGARTDAFKSYRTDFYTTCMEDSDKELICLNWAKESKIAGKEIGYSNSAVYTKAKKINLEDNRIEVNDSYGMFYNCWNNARSSILVLDNDESIYHFENSKTSKRPLNVQNQGRYGPEMSNRFIWNDTWVESVLGINGELTETCSEIKGDFNKLLDVELSSLNRERLLSLSTGLISGKDWFKPSASSLFNIDNSEQSFRLSVFQDPLTQAKKREWLIRYASLSTGYLKQDGIFPQDSHLIDLVNQPTINYSPATLHYNVTSASANPACIVYVGDADPAIINELKAYLLGSAPQDNSYRLRLMILYNHLGVLCKDYEKSGPDISGNTNGNPVAINKKRQ
;
A
#
# COMPACT_ATOMS: atom_id res chain seq x y z
N MET A 1 -7.48 -32.32 -4.43
CA MET A 1 -7.22 -32.62 -3.00
C MET A 1 -7.83 -31.48 -2.20
N SER A 2 -8.51 -31.74 -1.08
CA SER A 2 -8.97 -30.66 -0.21
C SER A 2 -7.79 -30.18 0.64
N ILE A 3 -7.52 -28.88 0.66
CA ILE A 3 -6.52 -28.29 1.56
C ILE A 3 -7.10 -28.33 2.98
N ARG A 4 -6.31 -28.80 3.95
CA ARG A 4 -6.71 -28.83 5.35
C ARG A 4 -6.23 -27.55 6.04
N TYR A 5 -7.07 -26.97 6.89
CA TYR A 5 -6.69 -25.83 7.72
C TYR A 5 -6.58 -26.27 9.17
N ASP A 6 -5.39 -26.18 9.75
CA ASP A 6 -5.11 -26.64 11.10
C ASP A 6 -4.80 -25.46 12.03
N TYR A 7 -5.42 -25.46 13.20
CA TYR A 7 -5.09 -24.46 14.21
C TYR A 7 -3.76 -24.76 14.88
N ILE A 8 -2.96 -23.71 15.06
CA ILE A 8 -1.60 -23.84 15.60
C ILE A 8 -1.58 -24.42 17.02
N ASP A 9 -2.58 -24.11 17.85
CA ASP A 9 -2.69 -24.62 19.23
C ASP A 9 -2.79 -26.14 19.27
N THR A 10 -3.47 -26.74 18.29
CA THR A 10 -3.58 -28.20 18.17
C THR A 10 -2.25 -28.83 17.78
N ILE A 11 -1.55 -28.24 16.80
CA ILE A 11 -0.24 -28.71 16.34
C ILE A 11 0.81 -28.61 17.45
N LEU A 12 0.84 -27.51 18.18
CA LEU A 12 1.78 -27.29 19.28
C LEU A 12 1.53 -28.24 20.45
N THR A 13 0.26 -28.39 20.85
CA THR A 13 -0.10 -29.30 21.96
C THR A 13 0.31 -30.73 21.65
N ALA A 14 0.10 -31.20 20.42
CA ALA A 14 0.51 -32.53 19.97
C ALA A 14 2.03 -32.75 20.04
N ASN A 15 2.83 -31.67 20.06
CA ASN A 15 4.28 -31.71 20.16
C ASN A 15 4.80 -31.29 21.55
N GLY A 16 3.93 -31.27 22.58
CA GLY A 16 4.33 -30.93 23.95
C GLY A 16 4.67 -29.46 24.15
N LEU A 17 4.13 -28.57 23.31
CA LEU A 17 4.34 -27.13 23.38
C LEU A 17 3.05 -26.41 23.76
N ARG A 18 3.16 -25.31 24.50
CA ARG A 18 2.03 -24.42 24.80
C ARG A 18 1.70 -23.59 23.57
N ASN A 19 0.45 -23.15 23.46
CA ASN A 19 0.10 -22.11 22.50
C ASN A 19 0.73 -20.77 22.95
N PRO A 20 1.55 -20.09 22.12
CA PRO A 20 2.07 -18.78 22.48
C PRO A 20 0.95 -17.74 22.49
N LYS A 21 1.08 -16.72 23.33
CA LYS A 21 0.25 -15.53 23.24
C LYS A 21 0.94 -14.54 22.31
N LEU A 22 0.55 -14.52 21.04
CA LEU A 22 1.09 -13.61 20.03
C LEU A 22 0.42 -12.25 20.12
N ASP A 23 1.21 -11.20 20.25
CA ASP A 23 0.73 -9.84 20.52
C ASP A 23 -0.13 -9.32 19.37
N VAL A 24 0.27 -9.55 18.12
CA VAL A 24 -0.49 -9.15 16.93
C VAL A 24 -1.92 -9.72 16.92
N LEU A 25 -2.15 -10.86 17.60
CA LEU A 25 -3.44 -11.55 17.62
C LEU A 25 -4.33 -11.20 18.83
N VAL A 26 -3.85 -10.36 19.75
CA VAL A 26 -4.63 -9.92 20.91
C VAL A 26 -5.63 -8.82 20.48
N PRO A 27 -6.94 -9.01 20.65
CA PRO A 27 -7.96 -8.03 20.26
C PRO A 27 -8.11 -6.91 21.32
N ASP A 28 -7.06 -6.12 21.51
CA ASP A 28 -7.00 -5.05 22.51
C ASP A 28 -6.83 -3.64 21.91
N HIS A 29 -6.59 -2.65 22.77
CA HIS A 29 -6.48 -1.25 22.34
C HIS A 29 -5.10 -0.90 21.78
N HIS A 30 -4.08 -1.73 22.07
CA HIS A 30 -2.72 -1.48 21.64
C HIS A 30 -2.60 -1.63 20.12
N ARG A 31 -1.56 -1.01 19.57
CA ARG A 31 -1.18 -1.23 18.18
C ARG A 31 -0.26 -2.45 18.09
N TYR A 32 0.01 -2.92 16.88
CA TYR A 32 1.15 -3.78 16.62
C TYR A 32 2.11 -3.08 15.67
N SER A 33 3.39 -3.33 15.86
CA SER A 33 4.47 -2.94 14.98
C SER A 33 4.81 -4.08 14.03
N MET A 34 5.00 -3.74 12.76
CA MET A 34 5.28 -4.69 11.69
C MET A 34 6.41 -4.19 10.81
N MET A 35 7.28 -5.11 10.37
CA MET A 35 8.15 -4.90 9.22
C MET A 35 7.73 -5.79 8.06
N VAL A 36 7.75 -5.22 6.87
CA VAL A 36 7.68 -5.97 5.61
C VAL A 36 8.93 -5.68 4.80
N TYR A 37 9.60 -6.72 4.31
CA TYR A 37 10.79 -6.58 3.47
C TYR A 37 10.43 -6.80 2.00
N GLN A 38 10.46 -5.74 1.19
CA GLN A 38 10.29 -5.85 -0.25
C GLN A 38 11.64 -6.16 -0.93
N HIS A 39 11.89 -7.44 -1.20
CA HIS A 39 13.17 -7.94 -1.68
C HIS A 39 13.45 -7.57 -3.15
N LYS A 40 14.70 -7.21 -3.47
CA LYS A 40 15.20 -7.08 -4.85
C LYS A 40 16.32 -8.07 -5.13
N GLY A 41 16.17 -8.79 -6.23
CA GLY A 41 17.13 -9.79 -6.67
C GLY A 41 16.80 -10.36 -8.05
N SER A 42 17.52 -11.41 -8.43
CA SER A 42 17.23 -12.20 -9.63
C SER A 42 16.86 -13.62 -9.23
N LEU A 43 15.64 -14.03 -9.54
CA LEU A 43 15.15 -15.38 -9.32
C LEU A 43 15.57 -16.30 -10.47
N GLN A 44 16.19 -17.41 -10.11
CA GLN A 44 16.53 -18.50 -11.00
C GLN A 44 15.72 -19.74 -10.68
N ALA A 45 15.38 -20.50 -11.72
CA ALA A 45 14.82 -21.83 -11.59
C ALA A 45 15.75 -22.82 -12.31
N ILE A 46 16.29 -23.78 -11.55
CA ILE A 46 17.08 -24.89 -12.05
C ILE A 46 16.15 -26.11 -12.03
N THR A 47 15.97 -26.77 -13.17
CA THR A 47 15.05 -27.92 -13.34
C THR A 47 15.75 -29.16 -13.90
N THR A 48 17.08 -29.19 -13.84
CA THR A 48 17.87 -30.33 -14.33
C THR A 48 17.59 -31.59 -13.50
N PRO A 49 17.75 -32.81 -14.07
CA PRO A 49 17.60 -34.04 -13.28
C PRO A 49 18.55 -34.12 -12.07
N GLN A 50 19.72 -33.48 -12.15
CA GLN A 50 20.73 -33.50 -11.09
C GLN A 50 20.51 -32.41 -10.02
N SER A 51 19.82 -31.33 -10.37
CA SER A 51 19.60 -30.19 -9.50
C SER A 51 18.26 -29.52 -9.82
N LYS A 52 17.41 -29.45 -8.79
CA LYS A 52 16.14 -28.73 -8.82
C LYS A 52 16.15 -27.69 -7.71
N PHE A 53 15.87 -26.44 -8.07
CA PHE A 53 15.93 -25.30 -7.17
C PHE A 53 15.21 -24.09 -7.76
N ILE A 54 14.53 -23.32 -6.92
CA ILE A 54 13.96 -22.00 -7.21
C ILE A 54 14.40 -21.07 -6.08
N GLY A 55 15.05 -19.97 -6.43
CA GLY A 55 15.54 -19.02 -5.44
C GLY A 55 16.45 -17.97 -6.06
N ASN A 56 17.21 -17.28 -5.22
CA ASN A 56 18.10 -16.22 -5.66
C ASN A 56 19.25 -16.76 -6.50
N THR A 57 19.64 -15.94 -7.48
CA THR A 57 20.88 -16.16 -8.24
C THR A 57 22.09 -15.85 -7.36
N ASP A 58 22.03 -14.77 -6.57
CA ASP A 58 23.03 -14.41 -5.57
C ASP A 58 22.50 -14.71 -4.16
N ARG A 59 22.76 -15.94 -3.71
CA ARG A 59 22.25 -16.46 -2.44
C ARG A 59 22.99 -15.87 -1.25
N ASP A 60 24.26 -15.51 -1.40
CA ASP A 60 25.07 -14.96 -0.33
C ASP A 60 24.63 -13.53 0.00
N LEU A 61 24.40 -12.71 -1.04
CA LEU A 61 23.82 -11.37 -0.84
C LEU A 61 22.42 -11.46 -0.23
N ALA A 62 21.57 -12.36 -0.72
CA ALA A 62 20.23 -12.56 -0.15
C ALA A 62 20.31 -12.98 1.32
N ALA A 63 21.21 -13.89 1.69
CA ALA A 63 21.42 -14.31 3.08
C ALA A 63 21.94 -13.17 3.96
N SER A 64 22.86 -12.34 3.44
CA SER A 64 23.37 -11.14 4.14
C SER A 64 22.25 -10.14 4.42
N LYS A 65 21.43 -9.84 3.42
CA LYS A 65 20.26 -8.93 3.56
C LYS A 65 19.27 -9.42 4.62
N HIS A 66 18.97 -10.72 4.63
CA HIS A 66 18.07 -11.30 5.63
C HIS A 66 18.69 -11.34 7.03
N SER A 67 19.99 -11.59 7.14
CA SER A 67 20.70 -11.57 8.43
C SER A 67 20.65 -10.18 9.07
N GLU A 68 20.89 -9.12 8.29
CA GLU A 68 20.76 -7.73 8.76
C GLU A 68 19.30 -7.35 9.04
N LEU A 69 18.35 -7.84 8.24
CA LEU A 69 16.92 -7.65 8.50
C LEU A 69 16.51 -8.25 9.87
N PHE A 70 16.99 -9.45 10.20
CA PHE A 70 16.67 -10.08 11.49
C PHE A 70 17.25 -9.30 12.67
N LYS A 71 18.48 -8.78 12.55
CA LYS A 71 19.06 -7.90 13.57
C LYS A 71 18.19 -6.66 13.77
N LEU A 72 17.85 -5.98 12.68
CA LEU A 72 17.01 -4.78 12.72
C LEU A 72 15.62 -5.06 13.33
N ALA A 73 15.02 -6.19 12.99
CA ALA A 73 13.73 -6.63 13.54
C ALA A 73 13.78 -6.87 15.06
N ILE A 74 14.90 -7.39 15.58
CA ILE A 74 15.12 -7.54 17.03
C ILE A 74 15.31 -6.19 17.70
N GLU A 75 16.18 -5.36 17.16
CA GLU A 75 16.47 -4.01 17.69
C GLU A 75 15.22 -3.14 17.76
N THR A 76 14.32 -3.28 16.78
CA THR A 76 13.07 -2.51 16.70
C THR A 76 11.92 -3.17 17.45
N GLU A 77 12.12 -4.37 17.99
CA GLU A 77 11.12 -5.12 18.76
C GLU A 77 9.76 -5.33 18.08
N ILE A 78 9.76 -5.53 16.76
CA ILE A 78 8.50 -5.70 16.00
C ILE A 78 7.71 -6.94 16.42
N GLN A 79 6.38 -6.86 16.36
CA GLN A 79 5.50 -8.01 16.65
C GLN A 79 5.30 -8.92 15.45
N LEU A 80 5.40 -8.40 14.22
CA LEU A 80 5.21 -9.16 13.00
C LEU A 80 6.29 -8.83 11.94
N LEU A 81 6.92 -9.85 11.37
CA LEU A 81 7.83 -9.73 10.23
C LEU A 81 7.28 -10.53 9.04
N LEU A 82 7.37 -9.98 7.83
CA LEU A 82 6.99 -10.67 6.59
C LEU A 82 8.02 -10.47 5.48
N THR A 83 8.37 -11.55 4.77
CA THR A 83 9.19 -11.52 3.54
C THR A 83 8.45 -12.16 2.35
N PRO A 84 8.76 -11.80 1.09
CA PRO A 84 8.05 -12.33 -0.07
C PRO A 84 8.52 -13.75 -0.44
N GLU A 85 7.71 -14.44 -1.23
CA GLU A 85 7.97 -15.80 -1.73
C GLU A 85 9.38 -15.95 -2.35
N TYR A 86 10.07 -17.07 -2.09
CA TYR A 86 11.43 -17.35 -2.59
C TYR A 86 12.53 -16.35 -2.22
N SER A 87 12.31 -15.45 -1.26
CA SER A 87 13.30 -14.40 -0.95
C SER A 87 14.42 -14.84 -0.02
N CYS A 88 14.14 -15.68 0.98
CA CYS A 88 15.08 -15.99 2.06
C CYS A 88 15.80 -17.33 1.85
N PRO A 89 17.14 -17.36 1.70
CA PRO A 89 17.88 -18.62 1.71
C PRO A 89 17.74 -19.35 3.05
N LEU A 90 17.62 -20.68 3.02
CA LEU A 90 17.56 -21.49 4.25
C LEU A 90 18.77 -21.24 5.17
N THR A 91 19.94 -20.97 4.59
CA THR A 91 21.18 -20.64 5.32
C THR A 91 21.06 -19.40 6.21
N ALA A 92 20.20 -18.43 5.87
CA ALA A 92 19.93 -17.28 6.75
C ALA A 92 19.12 -17.70 7.98
N ILE A 93 18.20 -18.67 7.85
CA ILE A 93 17.48 -19.26 8.99
C ILE A 93 18.43 -20.08 9.87
N GLU A 94 19.34 -20.82 9.26
CA GLU A 94 20.39 -21.57 9.97
C GLU A 94 21.27 -20.62 10.81
N ALA A 95 21.76 -19.54 10.20
CA ALA A 95 22.55 -18.52 10.89
C ALA A 95 21.76 -17.84 12.01
N LEU A 96 20.47 -17.56 11.78
CA LEU A 96 19.57 -17.01 12.78
C LEU A 96 19.45 -17.92 14.01
N LEU A 97 19.26 -19.23 13.81
CA LEU A 97 19.12 -20.20 14.91
C LEU A 97 20.39 -20.33 15.76
N GLN A 98 21.55 -20.19 15.14
CA GLN A 98 22.86 -20.20 15.77
C GLN A 98 23.19 -18.88 16.49
N SER A 99 22.41 -17.82 16.24
CA SER A 99 22.56 -16.51 16.85
C SER A 99 21.55 -16.26 17.98
N ASP A 100 21.73 -15.14 18.68
CA ASP A 100 20.77 -14.62 19.66
C ASP A 100 19.64 -13.80 19.02
N ASN A 101 19.65 -13.61 17.70
CA ASN A 101 18.71 -12.71 16.98
C ASN A 101 17.32 -13.30 16.72
N PHE A 102 16.85 -14.23 17.54
CA PHE A 102 15.56 -14.91 17.34
C PHE A 102 14.40 -14.14 17.98
N PRO A 103 13.19 -14.09 17.39
CA PRO A 103 12.06 -13.32 17.92
C PRO A 103 11.81 -13.63 19.40
N SER A 104 11.59 -12.59 20.21
CA SER A 104 11.21 -12.76 21.61
C SER A 104 9.79 -13.31 21.74
N GLU A 105 9.40 -13.67 22.97
CA GLU A 105 8.01 -14.06 23.26
C GLU A 105 7.03 -12.96 22.81
N GLY A 106 5.84 -13.37 22.37
CA GLY A 106 4.82 -12.47 21.81
C GLY A 106 4.96 -12.12 20.33
N LYS A 107 6.14 -12.34 19.73
CA LYS A 107 6.45 -11.97 18.34
C LYS A 107 6.28 -13.17 17.39
N LEU A 108 5.85 -12.90 16.15
CA LEU A 108 5.75 -13.88 15.06
C LEU A 108 6.48 -13.37 13.82
N TRP A 109 7.42 -14.13 13.30
CA TRP A 109 8.02 -13.83 12.00
C TRP A 109 7.57 -14.86 10.96
N VAL A 110 7.14 -14.38 9.80
CA VAL A 110 6.65 -15.17 8.66
C VAL A 110 7.64 -14.99 7.51
N ILE A 111 8.56 -15.94 7.37
CA ILE A 111 9.68 -15.84 6.43
C ILE A 111 9.44 -16.80 5.27
N CYS A 112 9.32 -16.27 4.06
CA CYS A 112 9.19 -17.09 2.87
C CYS A 112 10.57 -17.43 2.30
N CYS A 113 10.84 -18.72 2.21
CA CYS A 113 12.16 -19.23 1.88
C CYS A 113 12.31 -19.52 0.39
N GLU A 114 13.55 -19.61 -0.08
CA GLU A 114 13.89 -20.32 -1.31
C GLU A 114 13.40 -21.77 -1.26
N SER A 115 13.25 -22.40 -2.43
CA SER A 115 12.84 -23.78 -2.47
C SER A 115 13.89 -24.69 -1.83
N ILE A 116 13.44 -25.75 -1.16
CA ILE A 116 14.32 -26.75 -0.53
C ILE A 116 13.91 -28.16 -0.96
N LYS A 117 14.84 -29.11 -0.89
CA LYS A 117 14.53 -30.54 -1.08
C LYS A 117 14.00 -31.16 0.21
N PRO A 118 13.18 -32.22 0.15
CA PRO A 118 12.75 -32.95 1.33
C PRO A 118 13.91 -33.45 2.20
N ASP A 119 15.03 -33.86 1.60
CA ASP A 119 16.23 -34.29 2.34
C ASP A 119 16.91 -33.13 3.06
N GLU A 120 16.96 -31.93 2.46
CA GLU A 120 17.49 -30.73 3.13
C GLU A 120 16.64 -30.37 4.34
N LEU A 121 15.32 -30.49 4.24
CA LEU A 121 14.41 -30.30 5.38
C LEU A 121 14.63 -31.35 6.48
N ARG A 122 14.83 -32.63 6.12
CA ARG A 122 15.15 -33.69 7.11
C ARG A 122 16.46 -33.39 7.83
N ILE A 123 17.50 -33.02 7.09
CA ILE A 123 18.80 -32.64 7.65
C ILE A 123 18.64 -31.42 8.57
N PHE A 124 17.93 -30.39 8.12
CA PHE A 124 17.66 -29.20 8.92
C PHE A 124 16.93 -29.57 10.23
N LYS A 125 15.87 -30.38 10.17
CA LYS A 125 15.16 -30.86 11.36
C LYS A 125 16.09 -31.62 12.31
N THR A 126 16.92 -32.51 11.80
CA THR A 126 17.88 -33.27 12.61
C THR A 126 18.94 -32.38 13.26
N ASN A 127 19.46 -31.40 12.54
CA ASN A 127 20.54 -30.54 13.03
C ASN A 127 20.06 -29.49 14.05
N TYR A 128 18.83 -29.01 13.91
CA TYR A 128 18.31 -27.88 14.70
C TYR A 128 17.21 -28.23 15.69
N THR A 129 16.72 -29.48 15.70
CA THR A 129 15.89 -29.96 16.82
C THR A 129 16.80 -30.37 17.95
N ILE A 130 17.06 -29.43 18.85
CA ILE A 130 17.94 -29.55 20.02
C ILE A 130 17.19 -29.06 21.27
N ASP A 131 17.77 -29.19 22.46
CA ASP A 131 17.06 -28.98 23.73
C ASP A 131 16.21 -27.70 23.80
N ASN A 132 16.64 -26.58 23.21
CA ASN A 132 15.90 -25.31 23.25
C ASN A 132 15.19 -24.93 21.93
N THR A 133 15.20 -25.79 20.91
CA THR A 133 14.67 -25.49 19.58
C THR A 133 13.87 -26.67 19.03
N VAL A 134 12.64 -26.40 18.57
CA VAL A 134 11.77 -27.41 17.96
C VAL A 134 11.50 -27.04 16.52
N VAL A 135 11.84 -27.96 15.60
CA VAL A 135 11.53 -27.80 14.17
C VAL A 135 10.36 -28.68 13.79
N LEU A 136 9.25 -28.04 13.43
CA LEU A 136 8.01 -28.67 12.99
C LEU A 136 7.83 -28.44 11.50
N ALA A 137 7.17 -29.36 10.83
CA ALA A 137 6.82 -29.25 9.42
C ALA A 137 5.51 -30.01 9.17
N GLU A 138 4.80 -29.63 8.12
CA GLU A 138 3.65 -30.39 7.62
C GLU A 138 3.98 -31.90 7.51
N ASN A 139 3.09 -32.75 8.03
CA ASN A 139 3.33 -34.19 8.16
C ASN A 139 3.46 -34.91 6.80
N ASN A 140 2.73 -34.47 5.78
CA ASN A 140 2.64 -35.16 4.50
C ASN A 140 3.73 -34.76 3.49
N ALA A 141 4.48 -33.68 3.76
CA ALA A 141 5.48 -33.14 2.84
C ALA A 141 6.79 -33.95 2.77
N LEU A 142 6.94 -35.00 3.60
CA LEU A 142 8.15 -35.80 3.71
C LEU A 142 8.05 -37.20 3.08
N VAL A 143 6.97 -37.51 2.36
CA VAL A 143 6.85 -38.78 1.63
C VAL A 143 7.85 -38.80 0.45
N ASN A 144 8.63 -39.87 0.36
CA ASN A 144 9.89 -39.93 -0.38
C ASN A 144 9.74 -39.65 -1.90
N THR A 145 10.11 -38.44 -2.33
CA THR A 145 10.18 -38.04 -3.74
C THR A 145 11.52 -37.34 -3.99
N GLN A 146 12.57 -38.13 -4.26
CA GLN A 146 13.95 -37.65 -4.41
C GLN A 146 14.14 -36.56 -5.49
N ASP A 147 13.17 -36.41 -6.41
CA ASP A 147 13.23 -35.48 -7.54
C ASP A 147 12.25 -34.30 -7.41
N LYS A 148 11.82 -33.92 -6.20
CA LYS A 148 10.92 -32.80 -5.98
C LYS A 148 11.52 -31.75 -5.05
N ILE A 149 11.01 -30.52 -5.17
CA ILE A 149 11.32 -29.40 -4.28
C ILE A 149 10.06 -28.98 -3.52
N LEU A 150 10.27 -28.31 -2.41
CA LEU A 150 9.25 -27.70 -1.56
C LEU A 150 9.40 -26.19 -1.64
N ASP A 151 8.30 -25.46 -1.54
CA ASP A 151 8.29 -23.99 -1.42
C ASP A 151 7.80 -23.64 -0.01
N PRO A 152 8.71 -23.28 0.92
CA PRO A 152 8.40 -23.15 2.33
C PRO A 152 8.06 -21.72 2.75
N ILE A 153 7.03 -21.60 3.59
CA ILE A 153 6.93 -20.56 4.61
C ILE A 153 7.50 -21.11 5.91
N CYS A 154 8.37 -20.33 6.54
CA CYS A 154 8.95 -20.60 7.84
C CYS A 154 8.36 -19.62 8.87
N TYR A 155 7.57 -20.13 9.81
CA TYR A 155 7.09 -19.37 10.96
C TYR A 155 8.08 -19.50 12.11
N LEU A 156 8.56 -18.36 12.63
CA LEU A 156 9.52 -18.31 13.73
C LEU A 156 8.90 -17.58 14.93
N PHE A 157 8.87 -18.24 16.08
CA PHE A 157 8.33 -17.68 17.33
C PHE A 157 8.83 -18.45 18.54
N ARG A 158 8.64 -17.89 19.74
CA ARG A 158 8.93 -18.57 21.01
C ARG A 158 7.66 -19.02 21.70
N THR A 159 7.73 -20.17 22.36
CA THR A 159 6.69 -20.68 23.26
C THR A 159 7.34 -21.51 24.37
N ASN A 160 6.57 -22.13 25.25
CA ASN A 160 7.09 -22.91 26.37
C ASN A 160 6.72 -24.39 26.23
N SER A 161 7.59 -25.27 26.72
CA SER A 161 7.28 -26.69 26.93
C SER A 161 6.09 -26.85 27.87
N THR A 162 5.17 -27.76 27.56
CA THR A 162 4.03 -28.06 28.45
C THR A 162 4.48 -28.75 29.73
N LEU A 163 5.54 -29.56 29.67
CA LEU A 163 6.05 -30.38 30.78
C LEU A 163 6.96 -29.59 31.72
N GLU A 164 7.90 -28.82 31.17
CA GLU A 164 9.00 -28.20 31.94
C GLU A 164 8.83 -26.69 32.10
N GLY A 165 7.95 -26.06 31.31
CA GLY A 165 7.78 -24.60 31.30
C GLY A 165 8.95 -23.83 30.66
N GLU A 166 10.00 -24.52 30.21
CA GLU A 166 11.15 -23.91 29.53
C GLU A 166 10.76 -23.26 28.20
N SER A 167 11.36 -22.09 27.92
CA SER A 167 11.22 -21.39 26.64
C SER A 167 11.90 -22.17 25.52
N LYS A 168 11.19 -22.38 24.41
CA LYS A 168 11.64 -23.06 23.20
C LYS A 168 11.51 -22.13 21.99
N LYS A 169 12.53 -22.08 21.14
CA LYS A 169 12.45 -21.52 19.79
C LYS A 169 11.65 -22.50 18.92
N VAL A 170 10.66 -22.03 18.17
CA VAL A 170 9.87 -22.87 17.26
C VAL A 170 10.10 -22.40 15.83
N VAL A 171 10.42 -23.37 14.97
CA VAL A 171 10.53 -23.20 13.52
C VAL A 171 9.49 -24.09 12.88
N LEU A 172 8.43 -23.51 12.33
CA LEU A 172 7.34 -24.27 11.72
C LEU A 172 7.29 -24.05 10.21
N PHE A 173 7.41 -25.13 9.45
CA PHE A 173 7.34 -25.10 7.99
C PHE A 173 5.94 -25.46 7.47
N GLN A 174 5.37 -24.56 6.69
CA GLN A 174 4.20 -24.79 5.81
C GLN A 174 4.67 -24.76 4.36
N PHE A 175 4.08 -25.57 3.49
CA PHE A 175 4.47 -25.61 2.08
C PHE A 175 3.36 -25.10 1.17
N LYS A 176 3.75 -24.51 0.04
CA LYS A 176 2.83 -24.08 -1.00
C LYS A 176 1.95 -25.23 -1.47
N THR A 177 0.63 -25.03 -1.44
CA THR A 177 -0.36 -26.05 -1.76
C THR A 177 -0.80 -26.02 -3.23
N PHE A 178 -0.53 -24.92 -3.94
CA PHE A 178 -0.94 -24.75 -5.32
C PHE A 178 0.14 -24.08 -6.19
N PRO A 179 0.60 -24.72 -7.29
CA PRO A 179 1.67 -24.18 -8.12
C PRO A 179 1.19 -23.07 -9.05
N MET A 180 2.14 -22.26 -9.51
CA MET A 180 2.00 -21.43 -10.69
C MET A 180 2.12 -22.31 -11.95
N GLY A 181 1.04 -22.40 -12.71
CA GLY A 181 0.96 -23.27 -13.90
C GLY A 181 1.59 -22.71 -15.19
N ALA A 182 1.95 -21.42 -15.24
CA ALA A 182 2.28 -20.73 -16.49
C ALA A 182 3.59 -21.18 -17.17
N THR A 183 4.58 -21.68 -16.41
CA THR A 183 5.92 -22.03 -16.93
C THR A 183 6.28 -23.51 -16.77
N GLY A 184 5.40 -24.34 -16.21
CA GLY A 184 5.64 -25.75 -15.91
C GLY A 184 6.61 -26.01 -14.74
N VAL A 185 7.49 -25.07 -14.41
CA VAL A 185 8.53 -25.20 -13.37
C VAL A 185 7.97 -25.71 -12.05
N GLU A 186 7.01 -24.98 -11.46
CA GLU A 186 6.41 -25.41 -10.19
C GLU A 186 5.49 -26.63 -10.38
N ALA A 187 4.63 -26.61 -11.41
CA ALA A 187 3.68 -27.68 -11.66
C ALA A 187 4.33 -29.07 -11.82
N GLU A 188 5.54 -29.11 -12.40
CA GLU A 188 6.27 -30.35 -12.66
C GLU A 188 7.27 -30.72 -11.56
N ASN A 189 7.74 -29.77 -10.74
CA ASN A 189 8.85 -30.00 -9.82
C ASN A 189 8.51 -29.81 -8.34
N LEU A 190 7.44 -29.10 -8.03
CA LEU A 190 7.02 -28.85 -6.65
C LEU A 190 6.32 -30.09 -6.07
N LEU A 191 6.60 -30.38 -4.81
CA LEU A 191 5.79 -31.24 -3.95
C LEU A 191 4.83 -30.33 -3.20
N PHE A 192 3.53 -30.49 -3.43
CA PHE A 192 2.53 -29.60 -2.86
C PHE A 192 2.32 -29.91 -1.39
N GLY A 193 2.23 -28.84 -0.60
CA GLY A 193 1.64 -28.91 0.73
C GLY A 193 0.16 -29.32 0.65
N THR A 194 -0.34 -29.84 1.76
CA THR A 194 -1.72 -30.26 1.95
C THR A 194 -2.38 -29.56 3.14
N GLU A 195 -1.61 -28.79 3.90
CA GLU A 195 -2.03 -28.13 5.14
C GLU A 195 -1.73 -26.63 5.10
N ARG A 196 -2.60 -25.83 5.72
CA ARG A 196 -2.38 -24.41 6.01
C ARG A 196 -2.58 -24.17 7.51
N PHE A 197 -1.60 -23.57 8.16
CA PHE A 197 -1.70 -23.25 9.58
C PHE A 197 -2.47 -21.95 9.79
N VAL A 198 -3.34 -21.98 10.80
CA VAL A 198 -4.12 -20.82 11.23
C VAL A 198 -3.70 -20.48 12.65
N PHE A 199 -3.07 -19.32 12.79
CA PHE A 199 -2.61 -18.82 14.08
C PHE A 199 -3.74 -18.12 14.83
N ARG A 200 -3.86 -18.41 16.12
CA ARG A 200 -4.79 -17.79 17.06
C ARG A 200 -4.24 -17.95 18.48
N ASN A 201 -4.53 -17.03 19.38
CA ASN A 201 -4.21 -17.20 20.81
C ASN A 201 -5.26 -18.09 21.49
N ASP A 202 -6.51 -17.93 21.09
CA ASP A 202 -7.70 -18.66 21.55
C ASP A 202 -8.87 -18.47 20.56
N GLU A 203 -10.07 -18.92 20.90
CA GLU A 203 -11.25 -18.85 20.03
C GLU A 203 -11.79 -17.43 19.76
N ASP A 204 -11.44 -16.47 20.63
CA ASP A 204 -11.91 -15.08 20.62
C ASP A 204 -10.84 -14.09 20.11
N SER A 205 -9.62 -14.58 19.90
CA SER A 205 -8.51 -13.82 19.34
C SER A 205 -8.67 -13.50 17.85
N ILE A 206 -7.75 -12.70 17.31
CA ILE A 206 -7.63 -12.47 15.87
C ILE A 206 -6.94 -13.67 15.23
N TYR A 207 -7.46 -14.11 14.09
CA TYR A 207 -6.94 -15.24 13.34
C TYR A 207 -5.93 -14.75 12.31
N LEU A 208 -4.85 -15.49 12.08
CA LEU A 208 -3.87 -15.18 11.04
C LEU A 208 -3.64 -16.39 10.16
N ALA A 209 -3.68 -16.18 8.84
CA ALA A 209 -3.37 -17.19 7.84
C ALA A 209 -2.47 -16.60 6.77
N THR A 210 -1.72 -17.47 6.09
CA THR A 210 -0.83 -17.10 4.98
C THR A 210 -1.18 -17.90 3.74
N ILE A 211 -1.22 -17.23 2.59
CA ILE A 211 -1.27 -17.83 1.26
C ILE A 211 -0.08 -17.36 0.42
N LEU A 212 0.44 -18.21 -0.46
CA LEU A 212 1.59 -17.93 -1.33
C LEU A 212 1.19 -17.72 -2.78
N CYS A 213 1.49 -16.53 -3.31
CA CYS A 213 1.39 -16.22 -4.74
C CYS A 213 0.16 -16.83 -5.43
N SER A 214 0.34 -17.89 -6.23
CA SER A 214 -0.69 -18.56 -7.04
C SER A 214 -1.79 -19.23 -6.24
N GLU A 215 -1.62 -19.45 -4.94
CA GLU A 215 -2.70 -19.90 -4.06
C GLU A 215 -3.90 -18.95 -4.04
N SER A 216 -3.67 -17.68 -4.36
CA SER A 216 -4.74 -16.69 -4.52
C SER A 216 -5.71 -16.99 -5.66
N LEU A 217 -5.31 -17.84 -6.62
CA LEU A 217 -6.14 -18.23 -7.77
C LEU A 217 -7.16 -19.30 -7.40
N GLU A 218 -6.88 -20.07 -6.35
CA GLU A 218 -7.69 -21.23 -5.94
C GLU A 218 -8.41 -21.04 -4.62
N ILE A 219 -8.05 -19.98 -3.88
CA ILE A 219 -8.70 -19.66 -2.62
C ILE A 219 -10.16 -19.25 -2.87
N ASP A 220 -11.06 -20.08 -2.36
CA ASP A 220 -12.48 -19.78 -2.28
C ASP A 220 -12.78 -19.36 -0.85
N LEU A 221 -13.02 -18.07 -0.63
CA LEU A 221 -13.30 -17.52 0.70
C LEU A 221 -14.50 -18.20 1.38
N SER A 222 -15.48 -18.67 0.59
CA SER A 222 -16.71 -19.30 1.08
C SER A 222 -16.52 -20.78 1.44
N ARG A 223 -15.45 -21.42 0.96
CA ARG A 223 -15.10 -22.82 1.25
C ARG A 223 -13.91 -22.90 2.18
N ASP A 224 -12.81 -22.27 1.81
CA ASP A 224 -11.48 -22.44 2.39
C ASP A 224 -11.31 -21.60 3.66
N LEU A 225 -11.85 -20.37 3.68
CA LEU A 225 -11.84 -19.53 4.89
C LEU A 225 -13.12 -19.63 5.70
N ARG A 226 -14.13 -20.40 5.25
CA ARG A 226 -15.46 -20.48 5.87
C ARG A 226 -15.42 -20.71 7.38
N GLN A 227 -14.50 -21.56 7.82
CA GLN A 227 -14.36 -21.93 9.23
C GLN A 227 -13.99 -20.75 10.15
N PHE A 228 -13.42 -19.67 9.62
CA PHE A 228 -13.10 -18.46 10.37
C PHE A 228 -13.43 -17.16 9.62
N VAL A 229 -14.23 -17.21 8.55
CA VAL A 229 -14.61 -16.01 7.76
C VAL A 229 -15.42 -14.99 8.58
N ASP A 230 -16.10 -15.46 9.62
CA ASP A 230 -16.87 -14.63 10.56
C ASP A 230 -16.03 -14.14 11.76
N LYS A 231 -14.81 -14.65 11.90
CA LYS A 231 -13.85 -14.22 12.92
C LYS A 231 -13.05 -13.01 12.41
N PRO A 232 -12.51 -12.18 13.33
CA PRO A 232 -11.47 -11.25 12.97
C PRO A 232 -10.27 -11.95 12.34
N TYR A 233 -9.76 -11.46 11.22
CA TYR A 233 -8.61 -12.12 10.61
C TYR A 233 -7.67 -11.21 9.81
N LEU A 234 -6.38 -11.56 9.88
CA LEU A 234 -5.28 -11.00 9.11
C LEU A 234 -4.80 -12.03 8.09
N LEU A 235 -4.95 -11.73 6.80
CA LEU A 235 -4.45 -12.58 5.72
C LEU A 235 -3.12 -12.03 5.20
N LEU A 236 -2.08 -12.86 5.17
CA LEU A 236 -0.79 -12.54 4.57
C LEU A 236 -0.71 -13.19 3.18
N HIS A 237 -0.31 -12.41 2.18
CA HIS A 237 -0.10 -12.87 0.80
C HIS A 237 1.28 -12.46 0.27
N PRO A 238 2.34 -13.11 0.78
CA PRO A 238 3.66 -13.05 0.16
C PRO A 238 3.61 -13.67 -1.25
N GLN A 239 4.30 -13.05 -2.20
CA GLN A 239 4.27 -13.47 -3.60
C GLN A 239 5.56 -13.12 -4.35
N MET A 240 5.78 -13.82 -5.46
CA MET A 240 6.75 -13.48 -6.49
C MET A 240 6.05 -13.49 -7.85
N ASN A 241 5.47 -12.34 -8.25
CA ASN A 241 4.58 -12.26 -9.39
C ASN A 241 4.78 -10.98 -10.23
N GLY A 242 5.13 -11.14 -11.51
CA GLY A 242 5.21 -10.01 -12.45
C GLY A 242 3.84 -9.43 -12.87
N GLY A 243 2.73 -10.09 -12.53
CA GLY A 243 1.36 -9.74 -12.91
C GLY A 243 0.37 -9.69 -11.75
N ALA A 244 0.80 -9.16 -10.59
CA ALA A 244 0.02 -9.13 -9.34
C ALA A 244 -1.37 -8.44 -9.43
N ARG A 245 -1.61 -7.63 -10.47
CA ARG A 245 -2.88 -6.91 -10.74
C ARG A 245 -3.74 -7.51 -11.85
N THR A 246 -3.37 -8.66 -12.40
CA THR A 246 -4.26 -9.35 -13.36
C THR A 246 -5.58 -9.72 -12.70
N ASP A 247 -6.67 -9.79 -13.47
CA ASP A 247 -8.01 -9.99 -12.92
C ASP A 247 -8.13 -11.25 -12.07
N ALA A 248 -7.48 -12.34 -12.50
CA ALA A 248 -7.45 -13.59 -11.75
C ALA A 248 -6.71 -13.47 -10.41
N PHE A 249 -5.63 -12.66 -10.34
CA PHE A 249 -4.85 -12.50 -9.10
C PHE A 249 -5.48 -11.54 -8.10
N LYS A 250 -6.35 -10.61 -8.54
CA LYS A 250 -6.99 -9.64 -7.64
C LYS A 250 -8.45 -9.98 -7.30
N SER A 251 -9.05 -10.98 -7.96
CA SER A 251 -10.44 -11.38 -7.76
C SER A 251 -10.73 -11.66 -6.28
N TYR A 252 -9.90 -12.50 -5.65
CA TYR A 252 -10.09 -12.85 -4.24
C TYR A 252 -10.03 -11.62 -3.32
N ARG A 253 -9.18 -10.61 -3.61
CA ARG A 253 -9.14 -9.34 -2.84
C ARG A 253 -10.41 -8.54 -2.98
N THR A 254 -10.97 -8.50 -4.20
CA THR A 254 -12.24 -7.84 -4.46
C THR A 254 -13.37 -8.56 -3.73
N ASP A 255 -13.45 -9.88 -3.86
CA ASP A 255 -14.45 -10.72 -3.19
C ASP A 255 -14.38 -10.59 -1.67
N PHE A 256 -13.17 -10.53 -1.13
CA PHE A 256 -12.89 -10.34 0.30
C PHE A 256 -13.54 -9.09 0.88
N TYR A 257 -13.42 -7.96 0.18
CA TYR A 257 -13.91 -6.67 0.69
C TYR A 257 -15.32 -6.31 0.23
N THR A 258 -15.77 -6.79 -0.93
CA THR A 258 -17.12 -6.52 -1.43
C THR A 258 -18.20 -7.33 -0.70
N THR A 259 -17.85 -8.50 -0.14
CA THR A 259 -18.81 -9.38 0.56
C THR A 259 -18.91 -9.12 2.07
N CYS A 260 -18.12 -8.20 2.64
CA CYS A 260 -18.11 -7.92 4.07
C CYS A 260 -18.74 -6.57 4.44
N MET A 261 -19.16 -6.43 5.70
CA MET A 261 -19.72 -5.17 6.25
C MET A 261 -18.77 -3.98 6.10
N GLU A 262 -19.29 -2.77 6.26
CA GLU A 262 -18.57 -1.50 6.05
C GLU A 262 -17.38 -1.30 7.00
N ASP A 263 -17.44 -1.84 8.21
CA ASP A 263 -16.32 -1.92 9.15
C ASP A 263 -16.03 -3.40 9.38
N SER A 264 -15.15 -3.98 8.55
CA SER A 264 -14.85 -5.40 8.64
C SER A 264 -13.61 -5.63 9.48
N ASP A 265 -13.67 -6.57 10.43
CA ASP A 265 -12.51 -7.03 11.18
C ASP A 265 -11.59 -7.89 10.29
N LYS A 266 -11.26 -7.42 9.09
CA LYS A 266 -10.49 -8.16 8.08
C LYS A 266 -9.44 -7.25 7.47
N GLU A 267 -8.20 -7.71 7.45
CA GLU A 267 -7.07 -7.02 6.83
C GLU A 267 -6.29 -7.99 5.95
N LEU A 268 -5.71 -7.47 4.87
CA LEU A 268 -4.90 -8.26 3.93
C LEU A 268 -3.60 -7.51 3.67
N ILE A 269 -2.48 -8.21 3.70
CA ILE A 269 -1.18 -7.67 3.36
C ILE A 269 -0.62 -8.46 2.19
N CYS A 270 -0.48 -7.81 1.04
CA CYS A 270 0.19 -8.36 -0.13
C CYS A 270 1.62 -7.85 -0.17
N LEU A 271 2.60 -8.76 -0.24
CA LEU A 271 4.01 -8.41 -0.31
C LEU A 271 4.66 -9.14 -1.48
N ASN A 272 5.09 -8.38 -2.48
CA ASN A 272 5.78 -8.88 -3.67
C ASN A 272 7.27 -8.50 -3.63
N TRP A 273 8.03 -8.96 -4.62
CA TRP A 273 9.38 -8.45 -4.88
C TRP A 273 9.34 -7.02 -5.43
N ALA A 274 10.42 -6.28 -5.20
CA ALA A 274 10.61 -4.92 -5.69
C ALA A 274 10.65 -4.86 -7.22
N LYS A 275 10.40 -3.67 -7.78
CA LYS A 275 10.69 -3.36 -9.19
C LYS A 275 12.15 -3.64 -9.50
N GLU A 276 12.44 -3.84 -10.78
CA GLU A 276 13.76 -4.17 -11.31
C GLU A 276 14.30 -5.55 -10.88
N SER A 277 13.56 -6.29 -10.04
CA SER A 277 13.83 -7.71 -9.81
C SER A 277 13.64 -8.50 -11.11
N LYS A 278 14.32 -9.64 -11.24
CA LYS A 278 14.25 -10.45 -12.46
C LYS A 278 13.68 -11.83 -12.19
N ILE A 279 12.75 -12.27 -13.03
CA ILE A 279 12.25 -13.65 -13.08
C ILE A 279 12.67 -14.23 -14.43
N ALA A 280 13.54 -15.24 -14.42
CA ALA A 280 14.06 -15.83 -15.67
C ALA A 280 14.62 -14.78 -16.65
N GLY A 281 15.31 -13.77 -16.13
CA GLY A 281 15.89 -12.66 -16.90
C GLY A 281 14.92 -11.54 -17.29
N LYS A 282 13.60 -11.72 -17.10
CA LYS A 282 12.60 -10.67 -17.34
C LYS A 282 12.40 -9.81 -16.09
N GLU A 283 12.42 -8.51 -16.27
CA GLU A 283 12.25 -7.55 -15.19
C GLU A 283 10.78 -7.45 -14.71
N ILE A 284 10.60 -7.31 -13.39
CA ILE A 284 9.35 -6.91 -12.76
C ILE A 284 9.25 -5.38 -12.83
N GLY A 285 8.34 -4.86 -13.63
CA GLY A 285 8.14 -3.41 -13.77
C GLY A 285 7.35 -2.77 -12.62
N TYR A 286 6.60 -3.55 -11.84
CA TYR A 286 5.74 -3.03 -10.78
C TYR A 286 5.45 -4.10 -9.72
N SER A 287 5.77 -3.83 -8.45
CA SER A 287 5.64 -4.77 -7.33
C SER A 287 4.17 -4.98 -6.92
N ASN A 288 3.39 -3.89 -6.82
CA ASN A 288 2.04 -3.88 -6.25
C ASN A 288 1.94 -4.47 -4.82
N SER A 289 2.95 -4.28 -3.98
CA SER A 289 2.80 -4.57 -2.55
C SER A 289 1.87 -3.56 -1.90
N ALA A 290 0.98 -4.01 -1.02
CA ALA A 290 -0.03 -3.14 -0.41
C ALA A 290 -0.64 -3.71 0.88
N VAL A 291 -1.09 -2.80 1.73
CA VAL A 291 -1.98 -3.10 2.87
C VAL A 291 -3.41 -2.73 2.48
N TYR A 292 -4.30 -3.71 2.52
CA TYR A 292 -5.72 -3.52 2.31
C TYR A 292 -6.41 -3.51 3.67
N THR A 293 -7.25 -2.52 3.91
CA THR A 293 -8.01 -2.40 5.15
C THR A 293 -9.38 -1.81 4.90
N LYS A 294 -10.37 -2.25 5.68
CA LYS A 294 -11.74 -1.73 5.62
C LYS A 294 -12.14 -1.22 7.00
N ALA A 295 -11.54 -0.09 7.35
CA ALA A 295 -11.73 0.60 8.62
C ALA A 295 -12.53 1.89 8.43
N LYS A 296 -13.62 2.04 9.20
CA LYS A 296 -14.49 3.24 9.10
C LYS A 296 -13.81 4.54 9.54
N LYS A 297 -12.80 4.46 10.42
CA LYS A 297 -12.14 5.61 11.05
C LYS A 297 -10.67 5.75 10.63
N ILE A 298 -10.32 5.31 9.42
CA ILE A 298 -8.95 5.49 8.91
C ILE A 298 -8.54 6.98 9.04
N ASN A 299 -7.34 7.23 9.54
CA ASN A 299 -6.85 8.59 9.74
C ASN A 299 -6.36 9.14 8.40
N LEU A 300 -7.05 10.15 7.88
CA LEU A 300 -6.77 10.82 6.61
C LEU A 300 -6.36 12.28 6.81
N GLU A 301 -5.91 12.65 8.02
CA GLU A 301 -5.31 13.96 8.25
C GLU A 301 -4.05 14.14 7.40
N ASP A 302 -3.83 15.35 6.89
CA ASP A 302 -2.73 15.67 5.97
C ASP A 302 -1.38 15.19 6.50
N ASN A 303 -1.06 15.47 7.77
CA ASN A 303 0.19 15.04 8.40
C ASN A 303 0.35 13.50 8.38
N ARG A 304 -0.73 12.73 8.57
CA ARG A 304 -0.67 11.26 8.50
C ARG A 304 -0.34 10.79 7.08
N ILE A 305 -0.98 11.38 6.08
CA ILE A 305 -0.74 11.05 4.68
C ILE A 305 0.69 11.42 4.28
N GLU A 306 1.15 12.61 4.67
CA GLU A 306 2.48 13.11 4.34
C GLU A 306 3.60 12.28 4.98
N VAL A 307 3.47 11.91 6.26
CA VAL A 307 4.42 11.01 6.93
C VAL A 307 4.46 9.65 6.22
N ASN A 308 3.31 9.05 5.94
CA ASN A 308 3.25 7.76 5.26
C ASN A 308 3.86 7.83 3.84
N ASP A 309 3.51 8.86 3.06
CA ASP A 309 4.07 9.08 1.72
C ASP A 309 5.59 9.28 1.76
N SER A 310 6.10 10.00 2.77
CA SER A 310 7.54 10.23 2.96
C SER A 310 8.34 8.95 3.28
N TYR A 311 7.67 7.88 3.68
CA TYR A 311 8.27 6.56 3.86
C TYR A 311 7.78 5.55 2.81
N GLY A 312 7.13 6.02 1.74
CA GLY A 312 6.72 5.18 0.62
C GLY A 312 5.49 4.31 0.89
N MET A 313 4.52 4.78 1.67
CA MET A 313 3.21 4.13 1.81
C MET A 313 2.09 5.08 1.38
N PHE A 314 1.52 4.83 0.22
CA PHE A 314 0.59 5.74 -0.45
C PHE A 314 -0.86 5.30 -0.25
N TYR A 315 -1.62 6.10 0.49
CA TYR A 315 -3.05 5.89 0.69
C TYR A 315 -3.84 6.05 -0.61
N ASN A 316 -4.82 5.17 -0.83
CA ASN A 316 -5.83 5.27 -1.88
C ASN A 316 -7.20 4.83 -1.34
N CYS A 317 -8.27 5.48 -1.80
CA CYS A 317 -9.65 5.14 -1.50
C CYS A 317 -10.20 4.17 -2.56
N TRP A 318 -10.60 2.97 -2.14
CA TRP A 318 -11.19 1.97 -3.02
C TRP A 318 -12.72 1.98 -2.90
N ASN A 319 -13.35 2.88 -3.65
CA ASN A 319 -14.77 3.21 -3.51
C ASN A 319 -15.70 1.99 -3.73
N ASN A 320 -15.39 1.15 -4.73
CA ASN A 320 -16.22 -0.01 -5.07
C ASN A 320 -16.29 -1.04 -3.93
N ALA A 321 -15.16 -1.27 -3.26
CA ALA A 321 -15.07 -2.19 -2.12
C ALA A 321 -15.36 -1.52 -0.77
N ARG A 322 -15.57 -0.19 -0.78
CA ARG A 322 -15.68 0.67 0.42
C ARG A 322 -14.53 0.42 1.39
N SER A 323 -13.32 0.29 0.86
CA SER A 323 -12.11 -0.03 1.60
C SER A 323 -10.98 0.93 1.22
N SER A 324 -9.82 0.74 1.81
CA SER A 324 -8.61 1.51 1.57
C SER A 324 -7.47 0.59 1.15
N ILE A 325 -6.66 1.07 0.21
CA ILE A 325 -5.45 0.39 -0.25
C ILE A 325 -4.28 1.33 0.00
N LEU A 326 -3.34 0.90 0.85
CA LEU A 326 -2.08 1.60 1.10
C LEU A 326 -0.99 0.89 0.31
N VAL A 327 -0.65 1.44 -0.86
CA VAL A 327 0.33 0.87 -1.79
C VAL A 327 1.74 1.23 -1.33
N LEU A 328 2.64 0.26 -1.29
CA LEU A 328 4.04 0.52 -0.97
C LEU A 328 4.78 1.03 -2.20
N ASP A 329 5.82 1.85 -1.97
CA ASP A 329 6.80 2.20 -2.98
C ASP A 329 7.42 0.94 -3.59
N ASN A 330 7.83 1.01 -4.85
CA ASN A 330 8.19 -0.17 -5.61
C ASN A 330 9.66 -0.56 -5.47
N ASP A 331 10.48 0.27 -4.83
CA ASP A 331 11.91 0.01 -4.67
C ASP A 331 12.19 -1.06 -3.61
N GLU A 332 13.42 -1.56 -3.59
CA GLU A 332 13.89 -2.43 -2.51
C GLU A 332 13.89 -1.65 -1.20
N SER A 333 13.14 -2.12 -0.21
CA SER A 333 13.08 -1.47 1.10
C SER A 333 12.52 -2.38 2.18
N ILE A 334 12.86 -2.08 3.43
CA ILE A 334 12.09 -2.52 4.59
C ILE A 334 11.15 -1.39 4.97
N TYR A 335 9.86 -1.70 5.08
CA TYR A 335 8.84 -0.76 5.54
C TYR A 335 8.43 -1.14 6.96
N HIS A 336 8.64 -0.23 7.90
CA HIS A 336 8.29 -0.40 9.30
C HIS A 336 7.13 0.51 9.65
N PHE A 337 6.04 -0.07 10.15
CA PHE A 337 4.83 0.66 10.49
C PHE A 337 4.10 0.08 11.70
N GLU A 338 3.32 0.91 12.35
CA GLU A 338 2.37 0.50 13.37
C GLU A 338 0.95 0.48 12.81
N ASN A 339 0.16 -0.54 13.15
CA ASN A 339 -1.25 -0.62 12.76
C ASN A 339 -2.17 -0.94 13.95
N SER A 340 -3.42 -0.53 13.84
CA SER A 340 -4.47 -0.95 14.78
C SER A 340 -4.72 -2.45 14.63
N LYS A 341 -5.03 -3.14 15.73
CA LYS A 341 -5.51 -4.53 15.66
C LYS A 341 -6.71 -4.62 14.73
N THR A 342 -6.73 -5.68 13.92
CA THR A 342 -7.81 -5.96 12.99
C THR A 342 -9.17 -6.01 13.70
N SER A 343 -9.22 -6.46 14.96
CA SER A 343 -10.39 -6.31 15.83
C SER A 343 -10.06 -5.81 17.21
N LYS A 344 -11.01 -5.06 17.77
CA LYS A 344 -11.00 -4.51 19.12
C LYS A 344 -12.32 -4.79 19.86
N ARG A 345 -13.10 -5.78 19.39
CA ARG A 345 -14.47 -6.09 19.86
C ARG A 345 -14.63 -6.18 21.40
N PRO A 346 -13.67 -6.72 22.17
CA PRO A 346 -13.80 -6.78 23.63
C PRO A 346 -13.82 -5.42 24.33
N LEU A 347 -13.42 -4.34 23.65
CA LEU A 347 -13.39 -2.99 24.22
C LEU A 347 -14.75 -2.29 24.13
N ASN A 348 -14.92 -1.22 24.90
CA ASN A 348 -16.02 -0.28 24.71
C ASN A 348 -15.97 0.34 23.31
N VAL A 349 -17.14 0.57 22.69
CA VAL A 349 -17.29 1.07 21.30
C VAL A 349 -16.46 2.34 21.01
N GLN A 350 -16.28 3.20 22.01
CA GLN A 350 -15.45 4.41 21.92
C GLN A 350 -13.97 4.11 21.62
N ASN A 351 -13.46 2.98 22.11
CA ASN A 351 -12.07 2.54 21.99
C ASN A 351 -11.84 1.56 20.82
N GLN A 352 -12.88 1.20 20.08
CA GLN A 352 -12.79 0.27 18.94
C GLN A 352 -12.29 0.94 17.65
N GLY A 353 -11.84 2.20 17.70
CA GLY A 353 -11.31 2.91 16.55
C GLY A 353 -10.10 2.20 15.91
N ARG A 354 -10.17 2.02 14.60
CA ARG A 354 -9.08 1.55 13.75
C ARG A 354 -8.71 2.66 12.77
N TYR A 355 -7.46 3.09 12.86
CA TYR A 355 -6.97 4.31 12.20
C TYR A 355 -6.08 4.03 10.99
N GLY A 356 -5.89 2.76 10.65
CA GLY A 356 -5.00 2.31 9.59
C GLY A 356 -3.50 2.39 9.96
N PRO A 357 -2.63 1.96 9.03
CA PRO A 357 -1.19 1.98 9.23
C PRO A 357 -0.58 3.39 9.39
N GLU A 358 0.49 3.47 10.16
CA GLU A 358 1.38 4.63 10.28
C GLU A 358 2.81 4.19 10.08
N MET A 359 3.47 4.75 9.08
CA MET A 359 4.88 4.52 8.86
C MET A 359 5.69 5.12 9.99
N SER A 360 6.61 4.32 10.52
CA SER A 360 7.61 4.76 11.49
C SER A 360 8.92 5.05 10.77
N ASN A 361 9.39 4.09 9.97
CA ASN A 361 10.68 4.17 9.29
C ASN A 361 10.64 3.40 7.96
N ARG A 362 11.54 3.78 7.04
CA ARG A 362 11.88 3.01 5.84
C ARG A 362 13.38 2.80 5.80
N PHE A 363 13.83 1.62 5.39
CA PHE A 363 15.25 1.30 5.28
C PHE A 363 15.61 0.86 3.87
N ILE A 364 16.73 1.36 3.36
CA ILE A 364 17.31 0.99 2.06
C ILE A 364 18.60 0.21 2.25
N TRP A 365 18.92 -0.66 1.30
CA TRP A 365 20.13 -1.47 1.35
C TRP A 365 21.36 -0.69 0.87
N ASN A 366 22.38 -0.62 1.70
CA ASN A 366 23.71 -0.09 1.37
C ASN A 366 24.77 -0.87 2.16
N ASP A 367 24.94 -2.16 1.82
CA ASP A 367 25.68 -3.20 2.56
C ASP A 367 25.12 -3.55 3.96
N THR A 368 24.39 -2.61 4.57
CA THR A 368 23.49 -2.78 5.70
C THR A 368 22.17 -2.07 5.44
N TRP A 369 21.16 -2.30 6.28
CA TRP A 369 19.92 -1.54 6.23
C TRP A 369 20.10 -0.18 6.89
N VAL A 370 19.91 0.88 6.11
CA VAL A 370 20.07 2.27 6.57
C VAL A 370 18.74 2.99 6.45
N GLU A 371 18.34 3.70 7.51
CA GLU A 371 17.12 4.50 7.51
C GLU A 371 17.15 5.56 6.41
N SER A 372 16.03 5.73 5.72
CA SER A 372 15.86 6.67 4.62
C SER A 372 14.42 7.15 4.52
N VAL A 373 14.25 8.43 4.21
CA VAL A 373 13.00 8.96 3.68
C VAL A 373 12.98 8.82 2.16
N LEU A 374 11.78 8.72 1.59
CA LEU A 374 11.54 8.74 0.16
C LEU A 374 11.52 10.21 -0.32
N GLY A 375 12.36 10.50 -1.30
CA GLY A 375 12.37 11.81 -1.97
C GLY A 375 11.25 11.94 -3.00
N ILE A 376 11.37 12.98 -3.84
CA ILE A 376 10.52 13.10 -5.02
C ILE A 376 10.81 11.93 -5.96
N ASN A 377 9.76 11.34 -6.51
CA ASN A 377 9.88 10.23 -7.45
C ASN A 377 10.78 10.61 -8.65
N GLY A 378 11.77 9.76 -8.93
CA GLY A 378 12.74 10.00 -10.00
C GLY A 378 12.11 10.01 -11.40
N GLU A 379 11.21 9.07 -11.68
CA GLU A 379 10.51 8.95 -12.98
C GLU A 379 9.58 10.16 -13.24
N LEU A 380 8.97 10.71 -12.19
CA LEU A 380 8.24 11.98 -12.27
C LEU A 380 9.18 13.13 -12.67
N THR A 381 10.34 13.23 -12.03
CA THR A 381 11.33 14.28 -12.29
C THR A 381 11.87 14.20 -13.72
N GLU A 382 12.17 12.99 -14.19
CA GLU A 382 12.59 12.71 -15.57
C GLU A 382 11.49 13.11 -16.55
N THR A 383 10.25 12.66 -16.33
CA THR A 383 9.10 12.99 -17.20
C THR A 383 8.85 14.50 -17.27
N CYS A 384 8.94 15.21 -16.14
CA CYS A 384 8.82 16.67 -16.12
C CYS A 384 9.92 17.36 -16.95
N SER A 385 11.15 16.83 -16.92
CA SER A 385 12.27 17.35 -17.70
C SER A 385 12.05 17.18 -19.22
N GLU A 386 11.39 16.10 -19.64
CA GLU A 386 11.05 15.86 -21.05
C GLU A 386 9.96 16.79 -21.59
N ILE A 387 8.96 17.13 -20.76
CA ILE A 387 7.78 17.92 -21.18
C ILE A 387 8.11 19.41 -21.46
N LYS A 388 9.29 19.90 -21.03
CA LYS A 388 9.75 21.29 -21.21
C LYS A 388 8.78 22.36 -20.63
N GLY A 389 8.20 22.07 -19.47
CA GLY A 389 7.39 23.02 -18.68
C GLY A 389 8.16 23.64 -17.50
N ASP A 390 7.54 24.59 -16.80
CA ASP A 390 8.08 25.19 -15.57
C ASP A 390 7.51 24.43 -14.38
N PHE A 391 8.23 23.38 -14.00
CA PHE A 391 7.85 22.47 -12.92
C PHE A 391 8.48 22.86 -11.58
N ASN A 392 9.13 24.02 -11.46
CA ASN A 392 9.87 24.40 -10.27
C ASN A 392 9.03 24.31 -8.99
N LYS A 393 7.78 24.79 -9.03
CA LYS A 393 6.90 24.71 -7.86
C LYS A 393 6.33 23.31 -7.64
N LEU A 394 6.06 22.56 -8.72
CA LEU A 394 5.57 21.18 -8.60
C LEU A 394 6.65 20.26 -8.03
N LEU A 395 7.92 20.44 -8.40
CA LEU A 395 9.07 19.65 -7.95
C LEU A 395 9.80 20.29 -6.76
N ASP A 396 9.17 21.27 -6.10
CA ASP A 396 9.68 21.88 -4.89
C ASP A 396 9.72 20.82 -3.77
N VAL A 397 10.88 20.67 -3.13
CA VAL A 397 11.10 19.72 -2.03
C VAL A 397 10.36 20.13 -0.76
N GLU A 398 10.08 21.42 -0.60
CA GLU A 398 9.30 21.96 0.52
C GLU A 398 7.79 21.75 0.30
N LEU A 399 7.37 21.42 -0.92
CA LEU A 399 5.98 21.10 -1.22
C LEU A 399 5.73 19.61 -0.95
N SER A 400 4.90 19.33 0.06
CA SER A 400 4.53 17.94 0.40
C SER A 400 3.88 17.21 -0.78
N SER A 401 3.95 15.88 -0.78
CA SER A 401 3.33 15.01 -1.80
C SER A 401 1.85 15.32 -2.02
N LEU A 402 1.10 15.49 -0.93
CA LEU A 402 -0.31 15.82 -0.95
C LEU A 402 -0.57 17.20 -1.58
N ASN A 403 0.22 18.21 -1.19
CA ASN A 403 0.06 19.56 -1.72
C ASN A 403 0.50 19.68 -3.19
N ARG A 404 1.45 18.85 -3.63
CA ARG A 404 1.81 18.67 -5.05
C ARG A 404 0.62 18.13 -5.86
N GLU A 405 -0.07 17.13 -5.34
CA GLU A 405 -1.28 16.56 -5.95
C GLU A 405 -2.44 17.56 -5.98
N ARG A 406 -2.61 18.37 -4.93
CA ARG A 406 -3.60 19.46 -4.88
C ARG A 406 -3.28 20.58 -5.88
N LEU A 407 -2.02 21.01 -5.96
CA LEU A 407 -1.55 22.00 -6.93
C LEU A 407 -1.79 21.51 -8.36
N LEU A 408 -1.46 20.25 -8.66
CA LEU A 408 -1.76 19.65 -9.96
C LEU A 408 -3.27 19.67 -10.22
N SER A 409 -4.08 19.20 -9.26
CA SER A 409 -5.54 19.12 -9.39
C SER A 409 -6.18 20.47 -9.68
N LEU A 410 -5.78 21.52 -8.97
CA LEU A 410 -6.20 22.90 -9.23
C LEU A 410 -5.79 23.34 -10.63
N SER A 411 -4.52 23.19 -10.96
CA SER A 411 -3.94 23.71 -12.20
C SER A 411 -4.52 23.04 -13.45
N THR A 412 -4.97 21.79 -13.34
CA THR A 412 -5.46 20.99 -14.48
C THR A 412 -6.95 20.67 -14.43
N GLY A 413 -7.68 21.20 -13.44
CA GLY A 413 -9.13 21.03 -13.32
C GLY A 413 -9.58 19.65 -12.85
N LEU A 414 -8.74 18.89 -12.14
CA LEU A 414 -9.09 17.57 -11.57
C LEU A 414 -9.84 17.70 -10.24
N ILE A 415 -10.80 18.63 -10.20
CA ILE A 415 -11.55 19.01 -9.00
C ILE A 415 -13.00 18.59 -9.12
N SER A 416 -13.49 17.94 -8.07
CA SER A 416 -14.88 17.53 -7.94
C SER A 416 -15.36 17.74 -6.51
N GLY A 417 -16.49 18.44 -6.35
CA GLY A 417 -17.13 18.65 -5.05
C GLY A 417 -16.45 19.70 -4.15
N LYS A 418 -17.06 19.96 -2.98
CA LYS A 418 -16.62 21.00 -2.04
C LYS A 418 -15.38 20.63 -1.24
N ASP A 419 -15.20 19.33 -1.01
CA ASP A 419 -14.11 18.77 -0.20
C ASP A 419 -12.97 18.24 -1.09
N TRP A 420 -12.82 18.70 -2.33
CA TRP A 420 -11.88 18.17 -3.33
C TRP A 420 -10.42 18.04 -2.84
N PHE A 421 -10.03 18.86 -1.86
CA PHE A 421 -8.69 18.87 -1.27
C PHE A 421 -8.49 17.72 -0.26
N LYS A 422 -9.55 17.09 0.23
CA LYS A 422 -9.47 15.94 1.14
C LYS A 422 -9.09 14.69 0.36
N PRO A 423 -8.18 13.84 0.88
CA PRO A 423 -7.81 12.58 0.23
C PRO A 423 -9.02 11.69 -0.14
N SER A 424 -10.04 11.61 0.70
CA SER A 424 -11.24 10.79 0.46
C SER A 424 -12.17 11.29 -0.66
N ALA A 425 -12.02 12.55 -1.08
CA ALA A 425 -12.86 13.17 -2.11
C ALA A 425 -12.07 13.51 -3.39
N SER A 426 -10.75 13.44 -3.35
CA SER A 426 -9.88 13.69 -4.50
C SER A 426 -9.93 12.52 -5.50
N SER A 427 -10.09 12.85 -6.77
CA SER A 427 -10.06 11.87 -7.85
C SER A 427 -8.70 11.17 -8.00
N LEU A 428 -7.60 11.83 -7.61
CA LEU A 428 -6.25 11.26 -7.66
C LEU A 428 -6.03 10.12 -6.66
N PHE A 429 -6.75 10.16 -5.54
CA PHE A 429 -6.67 9.15 -4.48
C PHE A 429 -7.63 7.99 -4.72
N ASN A 430 -8.54 8.10 -5.69
CA ASN A 430 -9.50 7.04 -5.97
C ASN A 430 -8.85 5.92 -6.79
N ILE A 431 -9.09 4.69 -6.33
CA ILE A 431 -8.77 3.46 -7.04
C ILE A 431 -10.07 2.70 -7.30
N ASP A 432 -10.18 2.11 -8.47
CA ASP A 432 -11.25 1.18 -8.83
C ASP A 432 -10.79 -0.28 -8.72
N ASN A 433 -11.57 -1.23 -9.23
CA ASN A 433 -11.20 -2.65 -9.18
C ASN A 433 -9.98 -2.99 -10.05
N SER A 434 -9.43 -2.05 -10.83
CA SER A 434 -8.17 -2.24 -11.54
C SER A 434 -6.94 -2.14 -10.63
N GLU A 435 -7.09 -1.63 -9.40
CA GLU A 435 -5.99 -1.34 -8.48
C GLU A 435 -4.93 -0.41 -9.12
N GLN A 436 -5.36 0.52 -9.96
CA GLN A 436 -4.51 1.52 -10.62
C GLN A 436 -4.50 2.82 -9.82
N SER A 437 -3.33 3.19 -9.29
CA SER A 437 -3.20 4.44 -8.54
C SER A 437 -2.94 5.61 -9.49
N PHE A 438 -3.84 6.59 -9.46
CA PHE A 438 -3.68 7.84 -10.20
C PHE A 438 -2.90 8.91 -9.42
N ARG A 439 -2.47 8.62 -8.20
CA ARG A 439 -1.64 9.51 -7.40
C ARG A 439 -0.34 9.85 -8.14
N LEU A 440 0.03 11.12 -8.10
CA LEU A 440 1.27 11.59 -8.73
C LEU A 440 2.48 11.02 -7.98
N SER A 441 2.35 10.80 -6.68
CA SER A 441 3.39 10.22 -5.83
C SER A 441 3.70 8.75 -6.16
N VAL A 442 2.78 8.06 -6.85
CA VAL A 442 2.95 6.68 -7.34
C VAL A 442 3.17 6.71 -8.86
N PHE A 443 4.16 7.47 -9.34
CA PHE A 443 4.35 7.70 -10.79
C PHE A 443 4.76 6.44 -11.57
N GLN A 444 5.43 5.52 -10.89
CA GLN A 444 5.95 4.26 -11.42
C GLN A 444 4.89 3.23 -11.84
N ASP A 445 3.59 3.51 -11.65
CA ASP A 445 2.53 2.63 -12.15
C ASP A 445 2.42 2.74 -13.69
N PRO A 446 2.87 1.72 -14.46
CA PRO A 446 2.96 1.82 -15.91
C PRO A 446 1.60 1.95 -16.59
N LEU A 447 0.51 1.54 -15.94
CA LEU A 447 -0.83 1.60 -16.50
C LEU A 447 -1.46 2.99 -16.40
N THR A 448 -0.96 3.86 -15.51
CA THR A 448 -1.50 5.21 -15.30
C THR A 448 -0.56 6.32 -15.79
N GLN A 449 0.69 6.00 -16.13
CA GLN A 449 1.70 6.95 -16.59
C GLN A 449 1.22 7.82 -17.76
N ALA A 450 0.60 7.24 -18.79
CA ALA A 450 0.11 8.00 -19.94
C ALA A 450 -0.87 9.11 -19.53
N LYS A 451 -1.77 8.81 -18.59
CA LYS A 451 -2.75 9.77 -18.09
C LYS A 451 -2.11 10.84 -17.19
N LYS A 452 -1.17 10.45 -16.33
CA LYS A 452 -0.39 11.40 -15.51
C LYS A 452 0.43 12.35 -16.38
N ARG A 453 1.04 11.84 -17.45
CA ARG A 453 1.77 12.64 -18.45
C ARG A 453 0.86 13.67 -19.13
N GLU A 454 -0.36 13.29 -19.49
CA GLU A 454 -1.38 14.23 -20.03
C GLU A 454 -1.63 15.40 -19.06
N TRP A 455 -1.76 15.14 -17.76
CA TRP A 455 -1.93 16.18 -16.74
C TRP A 455 -0.70 17.06 -16.59
N LEU A 456 0.50 16.47 -16.60
CA LEU A 456 1.76 17.23 -16.56
C LEU A 456 1.93 18.13 -17.80
N ILE A 457 1.48 17.68 -18.99
CA ILE A 457 1.44 18.51 -20.20
C ILE A 457 0.49 19.70 -20.02
N ARG A 458 -0.69 19.50 -19.42
CA ARG A 458 -1.61 20.61 -19.11
C ARG A 458 -0.99 21.59 -18.13
N TYR A 459 -0.36 21.09 -17.07
CA TYR A 459 0.37 21.92 -16.10
C TYR A 459 1.50 22.72 -16.78
N ALA A 460 2.27 22.09 -17.67
CA ALA A 460 3.30 22.77 -18.46
C ALA A 460 2.70 23.87 -19.36
N SER A 461 1.63 23.57 -20.11
CA SER A 461 0.94 24.53 -20.95
C SER A 461 0.45 25.75 -20.17
N LEU A 462 -0.05 25.56 -18.94
CA LEU A 462 -0.40 26.66 -18.05
C LEU A 462 0.86 27.45 -17.62
N SER A 463 1.82 26.76 -17.02
CA SER A 463 2.99 27.37 -16.35
C SER A 463 3.94 28.13 -17.29
N THR A 464 4.25 27.58 -18.46
CA THR A 464 5.17 28.19 -19.44
C THR A 464 4.47 28.83 -20.62
N GLY A 465 3.27 28.37 -20.97
CA GLY A 465 2.51 28.89 -22.10
C GLY A 465 1.63 30.04 -21.66
N TYR A 466 0.45 29.72 -21.14
CA TYR A 466 -0.61 30.69 -20.96
C TYR A 466 -0.28 31.77 -19.92
N LEU A 467 0.30 31.43 -18.76
CA LEU A 467 0.62 32.43 -17.74
C LEU A 467 1.65 33.47 -18.22
N LYS A 468 2.49 33.13 -19.20
CA LYS A 468 3.53 34.01 -19.74
C LYS A 468 3.11 34.65 -21.08
N GLN A 469 1.90 34.38 -21.57
CA GLN A 469 1.42 34.84 -22.86
C GLN A 469 0.79 36.24 -22.78
N ASP A 470 1.22 37.13 -23.68
CA ASP A 470 0.64 38.46 -23.82
C ASP A 470 -0.87 38.39 -24.15
N GLY A 471 -1.65 39.21 -23.44
CA GLY A 471 -3.10 39.30 -23.65
C GLY A 471 -3.90 38.10 -23.12
N ILE A 472 -3.28 37.20 -22.35
CA ILE A 472 -4.02 36.11 -21.70
C ILE A 472 -5.00 36.65 -20.65
N PHE A 473 -4.56 37.59 -19.80
CA PHE A 473 -5.37 38.14 -18.73
C PHE A 473 -6.23 39.31 -19.22
N PRO A 474 -7.49 39.42 -18.75
CA PRO A 474 -8.38 40.49 -19.15
C PRO A 474 -7.98 41.82 -18.52
N GLN A 475 -7.88 42.86 -19.34
CA GLN A 475 -7.50 44.21 -18.89
C GLN A 475 -8.58 44.89 -18.04
N ASP A 476 -9.83 44.48 -18.22
CA ASP A 476 -11.02 44.99 -17.55
C ASP A 476 -11.47 44.09 -16.37
N SER A 477 -10.52 43.46 -15.67
CA SER A 477 -10.81 42.48 -14.61
C SER A 477 -9.95 42.64 -13.36
N HIS A 478 -10.35 41.96 -12.29
CA HIS A 478 -9.57 41.83 -11.06
C HIS A 478 -8.28 41.00 -11.22
N LEU A 479 -8.01 40.46 -12.42
CA LEU A 479 -6.81 39.69 -12.74
C LEU A 479 -5.73 40.53 -13.45
N ILE A 480 -5.96 41.83 -13.66
CA ILE A 480 -5.02 42.72 -14.36
C ILE A 480 -3.62 42.73 -13.74
N ASP A 481 -3.51 42.56 -12.42
CA ASP A 481 -2.24 42.51 -11.72
C ASP A 481 -1.40 41.27 -12.05
N LEU A 482 -2.01 40.23 -12.64
CA LEU A 482 -1.31 39.04 -13.15
C LEU A 482 -0.65 39.26 -14.51
N VAL A 483 -0.86 40.40 -15.18
CA VAL A 483 -0.14 40.71 -16.43
C VAL A 483 1.37 40.83 -16.19
N ASN A 484 1.77 41.28 -14.99
CA ASN A 484 3.16 41.50 -14.64
C ASN A 484 3.71 40.30 -13.85
N GLN A 485 4.22 39.29 -14.56
CA GLN A 485 4.94 38.13 -14.01
C GLN A 485 4.13 37.30 -13.00
N PRO A 486 3.05 36.64 -13.43
CA PRO A 486 2.34 35.72 -12.57
C PRO A 486 3.24 34.49 -12.28
N THR A 487 3.16 34.00 -11.06
CA THR A 487 3.95 32.83 -10.63
C THR A 487 3.02 31.77 -10.09
N ILE A 488 3.30 30.50 -10.40
CA ILE A 488 2.60 29.39 -9.76
C ILE A 488 3.07 29.31 -8.31
N ASN A 489 2.12 29.36 -7.39
CA ASN A 489 2.38 29.22 -5.96
C ASN A 489 1.19 28.57 -5.28
N TYR A 490 1.45 27.63 -4.37
CA TYR A 490 0.41 26.92 -3.63
C TYR A 490 0.78 26.87 -2.15
N SER A 491 -0.21 27.08 -1.30
CA SER A 491 -0.09 26.96 0.15
C SER A 491 -1.39 26.39 0.72
N PRO A 492 -1.32 25.51 1.73
CA PRO A 492 -2.51 25.07 2.48
C PRO A 492 -3.33 26.21 3.09
N ALA A 493 -2.67 27.34 3.43
CA ALA A 493 -3.35 28.52 3.95
C ALA A 493 -4.25 29.21 2.91
N THR A 494 -3.97 28.98 1.63
CA THR A 494 -4.70 29.54 0.48
C THR A 494 -5.11 28.41 -0.46
N LEU A 495 -5.74 27.35 0.08
CA LEU A 495 -5.90 26.05 -0.57
C LEU A 495 -6.65 26.05 -1.91
N HIS A 496 -7.35 27.14 -2.25
CA HIS A 496 -8.10 27.29 -3.51
C HIS A 496 -7.34 28.09 -4.58
N TYR A 497 -6.15 28.60 -4.27
CA TYR A 497 -5.37 29.45 -5.16
C TYR A 497 -4.08 28.74 -5.58
N ASN A 498 -3.68 28.90 -6.84
CA ASN A 498 -2.48 28.29 -7.40
C ASN A 498 -1.57 29.28 -8.15
N VAL A 499 -1.93 30.56 -8.22
CA VAL A 499 -1.16 31.62 -8.86
C VAL A 499 -1.10 32.85 -7.98
N THR A 500 0.05 33.53 -7.94
CA THR A 500 0.24 34.81 -7.26
C THR A 500 0.76 35.87 -8.21
N SER A 501 0.25 37.10 -8.08
CA SER A 501 0.83 38.27 -8.76
C SER A 501 2.13 38.72 -8.11
N ALA A 502 2.85 39.63 -8.77
CA ALA A 502 4.04 40.28 -8.19
C ALA A 502 3.75 41.04 -6.88
N SER A 503 2.50 41.45 -6.65
CA SER A 503 2.03 42.07 -5.41
C SER A 503 1.53 41.06 -4.37
N ALA A 504 1.80 39.76 -4.58
CA ALA A 504 1.37 38.65 -3.74
C ALA A 504 -0.16 38.46 -3.62
N ASN A 505 -0.95 38.99 -4.56
CA ASN A 505 -2.39 38.72 -4.57
C ASN A 505 -2.67 37.34 -5.17
N PRO A 506 -3.39 36.45 -4.46
CA PRO A 506 -3.64 35.10 -4.93
C PRO A 506 -4.76 35.05 -5.98
N ALA A 507 -4.66 34.12 -6.93
CA ALA A 507 -5.64 33.83 -7.97
C ALA A 507 -5.71 32.33 -8.26
N CYS A 508 -6.85 31.87 -8.77
CA CYS A 508 -7.06 30.49 -9.20
C CYS A 508 -7.14 30.46 -10.72
N ILE A 509 -6.10 29.93 -11.37
CA ILE A 509 -6.02 29.82 -12.82
C ILE A 509 -5.93 28.34 -13.19
N VAL A 510 -6.90 27.87 -13.95
CA VAL A 510 -7.04 26.46 -14.31
C VAL A 510 -6.90 26.30 -15.81
N TYR A 511 -6.15 25.31 -16.28
CA TYR A 511 -6.15 24.90 -17.69
C TYR A 511 -6.64 23.46 -17.85
N VAL A 512 -7.81 23.30 -18.45
CA VAL A 512 -8.50 22.00 -18.56
C VAL A 512 -8.00 21.18 -19.76
N GLY A 513 -7.45 21.83 -20.79
CA GLY A 513 -7.20 21.22 -22.09
C GLY A 513 -8.43 21.30 -23.00
N ASP A 514 -8.62 20.33 -23.88
CA ASP A 514 -9.81 20.25 -24.74
C ASP A 514 -11.05 19.88 -23.92
N ALA A 515 -12.07 20.73 -23.94
CA ALA A 515 -13.29 20.52 -23.17
C ALA A 515 -14.51 21.23 -23.78
N ASP A 516 -15.69 20.66 -23.55
CA ASP A 516 -16.96 21.31 -23.87
C ASP A 516 -17.35 22.35 -22.81
N PRO A 517 -18.01 23.46 -23.20
CA PRO A 517 -18.47 24.49 -22.25
C PRO A 517 -19.32 23.95 -21.09
N ALA A 518 -20.06 22.85 -21.29
CA ALA A 518 -20.84 22.22 -20.24
C ALA A 518 -19.96 21.70 -19.08
N ILE A 519 -18.83 21.05 -19.40
CA ILE A 519 -17.86 20.57 -18.42
C ILE A 519 -17.23 21.75 -17.67
N ILE A 520 -16.95 22.85 -18.39
CA ILE A 520 -16.39 24.07 -17.79
C ILE A 520 -17.37 24.71 -16.81
N ASN A 521 -18.67 24.76 -17.14
CA ASN A 521 -19.70 25.27 -16.25
C ASN A 521 -19.81 24.43 -14.96
N GLU A 522 -19.71 23.10 -15.08
CA GLU A 522 -19.71 22.20 -13.93
C GLU A 522 -18.48 22.38 -13.04
N LEU A 523 -17.28 22.43 -13.65
CA LEU A 523 -16.03 22.72 -12.92
C LEU A 523 -16.09 24.08 -12.22
N LYS A 524 -16.57 25.12 -12.91
CA LYS A 524 -16.77 26.46 -12.32
C LYS A 524 -17.69 26.39 -11.11
N ALA A 525 -18.80 25.65 -11.21
CA ALA A 525 -19.74 25.47 -10.10
C ALA A 525 -19.07 24.78 -8.90
N TYR A 526 -18.21 23.77 -9.12
CA TYR A 526 -17.45 23.14 -8.06
C TYR A 526 -16.42 24.09 -7.43
N LEU A 527 -15.64 24.80 -8.24
CA LEU A 527 -14.63 25.74 -7.77
C LEU A 527 -15.27 26.85 -6.92
N LEU A 528 -16.34 27.48 -7.42
CA LEU A 528 -17.07 28.51 -6.69
C LEU A 528 -17.79 27.95 -5.44
N GLY A 529 -18.31 26.73 -5.52
CA GLY A 529 -19.00 26.08 -4.40
C GLY A 529 -18.08 25.61 -3.27
N SER A 530 -16.79 25.42 -3.57
CA SER A 530 -15.76 24.99 -2.62
C SER A 530 -15.03 26.16 -1.94
N ALA A 531 -15.00 27.33 -2.59
CA ALA A 531 -14.21 28.48 -2.17
C ALA A 531 -14.77 29.24 -0.94
N PRO A 532 -13.96 30.12 -0.31
CA PRO A 532 -14.44 31.04 0.72
C PRO A 532 -15.65 31.84 0.24
N GLN A 533 -16.58 32.16 1.15
CA GLN A 533 -17.84 32.87 0.85
C GLN A 533 -17.65 34.36 0.51
N ASP A 534 -16.42 34.84 0.38
CA ASP A 534 -16.16 36.19 -0.09
C ASP A 534 -16.19 36.25 -1.63
N ASN A 535 -16.58 37.40 -2.16
CA ASN A 535 -16.58 37.62 -3.62
C ASN A 535 -15.15 37.69 -4.20
N SER A 536 -14.09 37.66 -3.37
CA SER A 536 -12.72 37.86 -3.83
C SER A 536 -12.21 36.68 -4.65
N TYR A 537 -12.54 35.44 -4.25
CA TYR A 537 -12.20 34.25 -5.01
C TYR A 537 -12.85 34.25 -6.39
N ARG A 538 -14.16 34.52 -6.42
CA ARG A 538 -14.99 34.51 -7.63
C ARG A 538 -14.45 35.45 -8.72
N LEU A 539 -13.99 36.63 -8.31
CA LEU A 539 -13.40 37.63 -9.20
C LEU A 539 -11.95 37.31 -9.61
N ARG A 540 -11.31 36.37 -8.91
CA ARG A 540 -9.92 35.95 -9.17
C ARG A 540 -9.82 34.50 -9.65
N LEU A 541 -10.91 33.96 -10.18
CA LEU A 541 -10.97 32.67 -10.86
C LEU A 541 -10.96 32.87 -12.38
N MET A 542 -10.07 32.16 -13.08
CA MET A 542 -10.08 32.05 -14.53
C MET A 542 -9.88 30.60 -14.97
N ILE A 543 -10.76 30.11 -15.84
CA ILE A 543 -10.66 28.77 -16.44
C ILE A 543 -10.33 28.93 -17.93
N LEU A 544 -9.23 28.31 -18.33
CA LEU A 544 -8.75 28.22 -19.70
C LEU A 544 -9.04 26.83 -20.25
N TYR A 545 -9.53 26.76 -21.48
CA TYR A 545 -9.82 25.49 -22.16
C TYR A 545 -9.85 25.69 -23.67
N ASN A 546 -9.62 24.61 -24.42
CA ASN A 546 -9.77 24.61 -25.86
C ASN A 546 -11.13 24.03 -26.25
N HIS A 547 -11.86 24.72 -27.13
CA HIS A 547 -13.09 24.22 -27.72
C HIS A 547 -13.02 24.38 -29.23
N LEU A 548 -13.16 23.26 -29.96
CA LEU A 548 -13.06 23.22 -31.42
C LEU A 548 -11.76 23.85 -31.95
N GLY A 549 -10.65 23.65 -31.24
CA GLY A 549 -9.32 24.19 -31.59
C GLY A 549 -9.10 25.66 -31.23
N VAL A 550 -10.06 26.31 -30.55
CA VAL A 550 -9.96 27.71 -30.12
C VAL A 550 -9.77 27.78 -28.61
N LEU A 551 -8.78 28.55 -28.16
CA LEU A 551 -8.59 28.85 -26.74
C LEU A 551 -9.71 29.77 -26.23
N CYS A 552 -10.46 29.28 -25.26
CA CYS A 552 -11.53 29.98 -24.57
C CYS A 552 -11.10 30.37 -23.14
N LYS A 553 -11.74 31.42 -22.62
CA LYS A 553 -11.50 31.96 -21.27
C LYS A 553 -12.84 32.15 -20.58
N ASP A 554 -13.03 31.51 -19.43
CA ASP A 554 -14.17 31.74 -18.55
C ASP A 554 -13.69 32.45 -17.27
N TYR A 555 -14.21 33.65 -17.01
CA TYR A 555 -13.89 34.49 -15.85
C TYR A 555 -15.02 35.50 -15.62
N GLU A 556 -15.03 36.14 -14.44
CA GLU A 556 -15.99 37.20 -14.13
C GLU A 556 -15.38 38.59 -14.21
N LYS A 557 -16.06 39.50 -14.93
CA LYS A 557 -15.63 40.89 -15.11
C LYS A 557 -15.94 41.78 -13.90
N SER A 558 -17.07 41.55 -13.25
CA SER A 558 -17.56 42.32 -12.13
C SER A 558 -18.28 41.40 -11.15
N GLY A 559 -18.20 41.71 -9.84
CA GLY A 559 -18.96 40.99 -8.83
C GLY A 559 -20.46 41.10 -9.11
N PRO A 560 -21.30 40.21 -8.56
CA PRO A 560 -22.74 40.40 -8.62
C PRO A 560 -23.06 41.80 -8.08
N ASP A 561 -23.90 42.56 -8.79
CA ASP A 561 -24.55 43.72 -8.19
C ASP A 561 -25.15 43.22 -6.87
N ILE A 562 -24.76 43.85 -5.76
CA ILE A 562 -25.46 43.65 -4.50
C ILE A 562 -26.86 44.17 -4.76
N SER A 563 -27.76 43.31 -5.25
CA SER A 563 -29.16 43.64 -5.35
C SER A 563 -29.56 43.95 -3.91
N GLY A 564 -29.82 45.24 -3.65
CA GLY A 564 -30.15 45.78 -2.33
C GLY A 564 -31.50 45.27 -1.86
N ASN A 565 -31.60 43.97 -1.59
CA ASN A 565 -32.76 43.35 -1.00
C ASN A 565 -32.38 42.73 0.35
N THR A 566 -31.98 43.60 1.28
CA THR A 566 -31.94 43.33 2.71
C THR A 566 -33.33 43.29 3.35
N ASN A 567 -34.43 43.21 2.58
CA ASN A 567 -35.81 43.23 3.09
C ASN A 567 -36.66 42.00 2.71
N GLY A 568 -36.02 40.85 2.50
CA GLY A 568 -36.71 39.55 2.43
C GLY A 568 -36.86 38.92 3.81
N ASN A 569 -37.94 39.26 4.51
CA ASN A 569 -38.38 38.70 5.79
C ASN A 569 -38.14 37.16 5.91
N PRO A 570 -37.41 36.66 6.93
CA PRO A 570 -37.38 35.23 7.21
C PRO A 570 -38.73 34.84 7.83
N VAL A 571 -39.50 34.01 7.14
CA VAL A 571 -40.74 33.45 7.69
C VAL A 571 -40.37 32.62 8.92
N ALA A 572 -40.64 33.19 10.08
CA ALA A 572 -40.61 32.52 11.36
C ALA A 572 -41.62 31.35 11.33
N ILE A 573 -41.14 30.12 11.33
CA ILE A 573 -41.96 28.95 11.64
C ILE A 573 -42.18 28.95 13.16
N ASN A 574 -43.33 29.49 13.56
CA ASN A 574 -43.90 29.30 14.89
C ASN A 574 -44.20 27.81 15.10
N LYS A 575 -43.30 27.09 15.80
CA LYS A 575 -43.65 25.83 16.45
C LYS A 575 -44.46 26.14 17.72
N LYS A 576 -45.79 26.09 17.61
CA LYS A 576 -46.66 25.89 18.78
C LYS A 576 -46.59 24.43 19.18
N ARG A 577 -46.23 24.19 20.45
CA ARG A 577 -46.48 22.94 21.17
C ARG A 577 -47.99 22.65 21.19
N GLN A 578 -48.37 21.47 20.74
CA GLN A 578 -49.41 20.63 21.34
C GLN A 578 -48.95 19.19 21.27
#